data_AF-A0A377MAI5-F1
#
_entry.id   AF-A0A377MAI5-F1
#
_cell.length_a   1.000
_cell.length_b   1.000
_cell.length_c   1.000
_cell.angle_alpha   90.00
_cell.angle_beta   90.00
_cell.angle_gamma   90.00
#
_symmetry.space_group_name_H-M   'P 1'
#
loop_
_entity.id
_entity.type
_entity.pdbx_description
1 polymer ?
#
loop_
_entity_poly.entity_id
_entity_poly.type
_entity_poly.pdbx_seq_one_letter_code
_entity_poly.pdbx_strand_id
1 'polypeptide(L)'
;MVSYELTHQQGIEQAIRFLSQRFRGGTDLASCFRSIVERMQGGDWYDADAVVISDFIAQRLPDDVVNKVKELQRVHQHRFHAVAMSAHGKPGIMRIFDHIWRFDTGLRSRLLRRWQR
;
A
#
# COMPACT_ATOMS: atom_id res chain seq x y z
N MET A 1 7.97 11.23 -6.93
CA MET A 1 7.11 10.61 -5.89
C MET A 1 7.29 11.39 -4.60
N VAL A 2 6.23 11.60 -3.82
CA VAL A 2 6.32 12.29 -2.52
C VAL A 2 6.49 11.23 -1.42
N SER A 3 7.41 11.43 -0.49
CA SER A 3 7.66 10.52 0.64
C SER A 3 7.85 11.30 1.93
N TYR A 4 7.37 10.75 3.04
CA TYR A 4 7.51 11.32 4.37
C TYR A 4 8.15 10.30 5.31
N GLU A 5 9.20 10.72 6.02
CA GLU A 5 9.83 9.90 7.05
C GLU A 5 9.11 10.12 8.38
N LEU A 6 8.34 9.13 8.83
CA LEU A 6 7.44 9.29 9.98
C LEU A 6 8.19 9.44 11.31
N THR A 7 9.41 8.92 11.40
CA THR A 7 10.26 9.03 12.59
C THR A 7 10.90 10.41 12.75
N HIS A 8 10.89 11.24 11.70
CA HIS A 8 11.38 12.60 11.75
C HIS A 8 10.48 13.49 12.64
N GLN A 9 11.04 14.51 13.28
CA GLN A 9 10.36 15.38 14.25
C GLN A 9 9.02 15.95 13.75
N GLN A 10 8.90 16.24 12.46
CA GLN A 10 7.69 16.76 11.82
C GLN A 10 7.05 15.79 10.81
N GLY A 11 7.55 14.56 10.70
CA GLY A 11 7.17 13.61 9.65
C GLY A 11 5.69 13.25 9.67
N ILE A 12 5.17 12.93 10.85
CA ILE A 12 3.74 12.63 11.06
C ILE A 12 2.87 13.85 10.69
N GLU A 13 3.25 15.05 11.13
CA GLU A 13 2.48 16.25 10.83
C GLU A 13 2.42 16.53 9.32
N GLN A 14 3.56 16.38 8.63
CA GLN A 14 3.64 16.54 7.18
C GLN A 14 2.78 15.50 6.45
N ALA A 15 2.84 14.23 6.87
CA ALA A 15 2.01 13.17 6.30
C ALA A 15 0.50 13.44 6.52
N ILE A 16 0.10 13.88 7.72
CA ILE A 16 -1.29 14.26 8.03
C ILE A 16 -1.75 15.42 7.14
N ARG A 17 -0.94 16.48 7.04
CA ARG A 17 -1.25 17.65 6.18
C ARG A 17 -1.43 17.22 4.72
N PHE A 18 -0.57 16.36 4.21
CA PHE A 18 -0.68 15.81 2.86
C PHE A 18 -1.96 15.00 2.68
N LEU A 19 -2.21 14.01 3.54
CA LEU A 19 -3.38 13.13 3.47
C LEU A 19 -4.72 13.88 3.65
N SER A 20 -4.70 15.05 4.29
CA SER A 20 -5.90 15.89 4.47
C SER A 20 -6.29 16.69 3.21
N GLN A 21 -5.45 16.69 2.17
CA GLN A 21 -5.74 17.37 0.92
C GLN A 21 -6.73 16.59 0.06
N ARG A 22 -7.33 17.27 -0.92
CA ARG A 22 -8.14 16.61 -1.95
C ARG A 22 -7.25 16.16 -3.09
N PHE A 23 -7.15 14.85 -3.28
CA PHE A 23 -6.45 14.27 -4.41
C PHE A 23 -7.39 14.23 -5.62
N ARG A 24 -7.00 14.92 -6.70
CA ARG A 24 -7.69 14.90 -7.99
C ARG A 24 -6.71 14.34 -9.02
N GLY A 25 -6.85 13.07 -9.37
CA GLY A 25 -5.94 12.38 -10.29
C GLY A 25 -6.23 10.89 -10.40
N GLY A 26 -5.53 10.21 -11.31
CA GLY A 26 -5.54 8.75 -11.44
C GLY A 26 -4.55 8.09 -10.48
N THR A 27 -4.63 6.76 -10.37
CA THR A 27 -3.75 5.95 -9.52
C THR A 27 -2.69 5.27 -10.37
N ASP A 28 -1.43 5.68 -10.25
CA ASP A 28 -0.28 4.99 -10.86
C ASP A 28 0.37 4.03 -9.84
N LEU A 29 -0.21 2.84 -9.71
CA LEU A 29 0.38 1.79 -8.87
C LEU A 29 1.73 1.29 -9.42
N ALA A 30 1.92 1.27 -10.75
CA ALA A 30 3.14 0.73 -11.33
C ALA A 30 4.38 1.56 -10.94
N SER A 31 4.29 2.88 -11.04
CA SER A 31 5.35 3.78 -10.57
C SER A 31 5.58 3.64 -9.06
N CYS A 32 4.51 3.55 -8.26
CA CYS A 32 4.61 3.36 -6.81
C CYS A 32 5.38 2.08 -6.45
N PHE A 33 5.02 0.94 -7.05
CA PHE A 33 5.68 -0.34 -6.79
C PHE A 33 7.14 -0.35 -7.26
N ARG A 34 7.47 0.28 -8.39
CA ARG A 34 8.87 0.42 -8.82
C ARG A 34 9.70 1.15 -7.77
N SER A 35 9.17 2.24 -7.20
CA SER A 35 9.87 2.98 -6.14
C SER A 35 9.99 2.20 -4.83
N ILE A 36 8.98 1.38 -4.46
CA ILE A 36 9.07 0.49 -3.30
C ILE A 36 10.18 -0.55 -3.51
N VAL A 37 10.17 -1.21 -4.67
CA VAL A 37 11.17 -2.22 -5.06
C VAL A 37 12.59 -1.65 -5.05
N GLU A 38 12.78 -0.46 -5.61
CA GLU A 38 14.08 0.22 -5.63
C GLU A 38 14.57 0.55 -4.21
N ARG A 39 13.69 1.03 -3.33
CA ARG A 39 14.05 1.30 -1.92
C ARG A 39 14.44 0.04 -1.16
N MET A 40 13.70 -1.05 -1.36
CA MET A 40 13.95 -2.31 -0.65
C MET A 40 15.24 -3.01 -1.07
N GLN A 41 15.84 -2.65 -2.21
CA GLN A 41 17.09 -3.26 -2.68
C GLN A 41 18.35 -2.84 -1.89
N GLY A 42 18.26 -1.92 -0.92
CA GLY A 42 19.41 -1.60 -0.08
C GLY A 42 19.17 -0.53 0.99
N GLY A 43 20.24 -0.19 1.71
CA GLY A 43 20.23 0.80 2.78
C GLY A 43 19.37 0.37 3.97
N ASP A 44 18.68 1.33 4.58
CA ASP A 44 17.88 1.13 5.80
C ASP A 44 16.63 0.26 5.60
N TRP A 45 16.32 -0.13 4.37
CA TRP A 45 15.09 -0.87 4.00
C TRP A 45 15.35 -2.34 3.65
N TYR A 46 16.57 -2.84 3.89
CA TYR A 46 16.98 -4.21 3.55
C TYR A 46 16.10 -5.29 4.21
N ASP A 47 15.64 -5.07 5.44
CA ASP A 47 14.74 -5.99 6.17
C ASP A 47 13.31 -5.43 6.30
N ALA A 48 12.93 -4.46 5.47
CA ALA A 48 11.64 -3.80 5.59
C ALA A 48 10.50 -4.57 4.93
N ASP A 49 9.29 -4.40 5.46
CA ASP A 49 8.04 -4.84 4.84
C ASP A 49 7.29 -3.66 4.21
N ALA A 50 6.47 -3.92 3.19
CA ALA A 50 5.64 -2.93 2.53
C ALA A 50 4.17 -3.11 2.92
N VAL A 51 3.49 -2.03 3.31
CA VAL A 51 2.03 -2.00 3.46
C VAL A 51 1.46 -1.01 2.46
N VAL A 52 0.62 -1.50 1.54
CA VAL A 52 -0.04 -0.68 0.51
C VAL A 52 -1.50 -0.45 0.90
N ILE A 53 -1.89 0.82 1.02
CA ILE A 53 -3.27 1.22 1.34
C ILE A 53 -3.91 1.77 0.07
N SER A 54 -4.94 1.10 -0.43
CA SER A 54 -5.63 1.51 -1.67
C SER A 54 -7.03 0.91 -1.76
N ASP A 55 -7.88 1.47 -2.60
CA ASP A 55 -9.12 0.83 -3.04
C ASP A 55 -8.88 -0.31 -4.06
N PHE A 56 -7.66 -0.39 -4.60
CA PHE A 56 -7.20 -1.35 -5.60
C PHE A 56 -8.08 -1.43 -6.86
N ILE A 57 -8.70 -0.31 -7.24
CA ILE A 57 -9.49 -0.19 -8.49
C ILE A 57 -8.57 -0.17 -9.73
N ALA A 58 -7.31 0.19 -9.53
CA ALA A 58 -6.27 0.33 -10.55
C ALA A 58 -6.08 -0.92 -11.43
N GLN A 59 -5.50 -0.71 -12.61
CA GLN A 59 -5.25 -1.76 -13.60
C GLN A 59 -4.19 -2.78 -13.11
N ARG A 60 -4.04 -3.88 -13.86
CA ARG A 60 -3.01 -4.90 -13.59
C ARG A 60 -1.63 -4.24 -13.55
N LEU A 61 -0.79 -4.66 -12.60
CA LEU A 61 0.62 -4.28 -12.64
C LEU A 61 1.31 -4.91 -13.85
N PRO A 62 2.27 -4.22 -14.46
CA PRO A 62 3.16 -4.82 -15.45
C PRO A 62 3.88 -6.06 -14.91
N ASP A 63 4.08 -7.07 -15.76
CA ASP A 63 4.67 -8.35 -15.35
C ASP A 63 6.10 -8.20 -14.83
N ASP A 64 6.89 -7.24 -15.34
CA ASP A 64 8.22 -6.90 -14.82
C ASP A 64 8.18 -6.52 -13.34
N VAL A 65 7.21 -5.68 -12.96
CA VAL A 65 7.03 -5.23 -11.58
C VAL A 65 6.57 -6.38 -10.70
N VAL A 66 5.61 -7.19 -11.18
CA VAL A 66 5.14 -8.38 -10.46
C VAL A 66 6.27 -9.36 -10.19
N ASN A 67 7.14 -9.60 -11.18
CA ASN A 67 8.27 -10.51 -11.04
C ASN A 67 9.29 -9.99 -10.01
N LYS A 68 9.55 -8.68 -10.00
CA LYS A 68 10.47 -8.07 -9.02
C LYS A 68 9.94 -8.14 -7.59
N VAL A 69 8.64 -7.91 -7.39
CA VAL A 69 7.98 -8.11 -6.08
C VAL A 69 8.12 -9.57 -5.62
N LYS A 70 7.86 -10.53 -6.51
CA LYS A 70 7.99 -11.96 -6.19
C LYS A 70 9.42 -12.37 -5.89
N GLU A 71 10.40 -11.78 -6.57
CA GLU A 71 11.83 -11.99 -6.29
C GLU A 71 12.17 -11.51 -4.87
N LEU A 72 11.76 -10.29 -4.51
CA LEU A 72 11.93 -9.75 -3.15
C LEU A 72 11.28 -10.64 -2.07
N GLN A 73 10.06 -11.12 -2.32
CA GLN A 73 9.38 -12.03 -1.39
C GLN A 73 10.12 -13.36 -1.21
N ARG A 74 10.63 -13.96 -2.30
CA ARG A 74 11.22 -15.30 -2.25
C ARG A 74 12.67 -15.29 -1.78
N VAL A 75 13.47 -14.36 -2.30
CA VAL A 75 14.92 -14.33 -2.08
C VAL A 75 15.25 -13.57 -0.81
N HIS A 76 14.59 -12.44 -0.58
CA HIS A 76 14.90 -11.52 0.51
C HIS A 76 13.88 -11.56 1.65
N GLN A 77 12.85 -12.40 1.54
CA GLN A 77 11.81 -12.59 2.57
C GLN A 77 11.02 -11.32 2.95
N HIS A 78 11.07 -10.28 2.10
CA HIS A 78 10.22 -9.11 2.25
C HIS A 78 8.74 -9.49 2.15
N ARG A 79 7.90 -8.86 2.96
CA ARG A 79 6.46 -9.06 2.89
C ARG A 79 5.78 -7.84 2.28
N PHE A 80 4.86 -8.11 1.37
CA PHE A 80 4.01 -7.12 0.75
C PHE A 80 2.58 -7.32 1.26
N HIS A 81 2.08 -6.37 2.02
CA HIS A 81 0.74 -6.40 2.59
C HIS A 81 -0.16 -5.34 1.95
N ALA A 82 -1.45 -5.58 2.02
CA ALA A 82 -2.47 -4.67 1.51
C ALA A 82 -3.53 -4.35 2.56
N VAL A 83 -3.92 -3.09 2.63
CA VAL A 83 -5.16 -2.64 3.26
C VAL A 83 -6.11 -2.18 2.16
N ALA A 84 -7.08 -3.03 1.83
CA ALA A 84 -8.07 -2.79 0.79
C ALA A 84 -9.22 -1.94 1.34
N MET A 85 -9.34 -0.69 0.88
CA MET A 85 -10.39 0.24 1.31
C MET A 85 -11.74 0.06 0.60
N SER A 86 -11.83 -0.94 -0.30
CA SER A 86 -13.04 -1.24 -1.04
C SER A 86 -13.19 -2.75 -1.29
N ALA A 87 -14.42 -3.19 -1.57
CA ALA A 87 -14.70 -4.55 -2.04
C ALA A 87 -14.36 -4.77 -3.53
N HIS A 88 -14.03 -3.70 -4.26
CA HIS A 88 -13.85 -3.69 -5.72
C HIS A 88 -12.40 -3.91 -6.17
N GLY A 89 -11.53 -4.38 -5.27
CA GLY A 89 -10.15 -4.71 -5.62
C GLY A 89 -10.07 -5.77 -6.72
N LYS A 90 -9.30 -5.51 -7.78
CA LYS A 90 -9.19 -6.46 -8.89
C LYS A 90 -8.37 -7.70 -8.50
N PRO A 91 -8.80 -8.93 -8.82
CA PRO A 91 -8.09 -10.16 -8.42
C PRO A 91 -6.63 -10.22 -8.88
N GLY A 92 -6.30 -9.61 -10.01
CA GLY A 92 -4.94 -9.62 -10.58
C GLY A 92 -3.90 -8.96 -9.68
N ILE A 93 -4.20 -7.77 -9.13
CA ILE A 93 -3.30 -7.06 -8.21
C ILE A 93 -3.28 -7.71 -6.83
N MET A 94 -4.38 -8.33 -6.41
CA MET A 94 -4.44 -8.96 -5.08
C MET A 94 -3.45 -10.12 -4.92
N ARG A 95 -3.07 -10.78 -6.01
CA ARG A 95 -2.17 -11.96 -6.00
C ARG A 95 -0.71 -11.66 -5.65
N ILE A 96 -0.29 -10.40 -5.61
CA ILE A 96 1.08 -10.04 -5.25
C ILE A 96 1.27 -9.79 -3.75
N PHE A 97 0.18 -9.69 -2.98
CA PHE A 97 0.24 -9.45 -1.55
C PHE A 97 0.21 -10.74 -0.74
N ASP A 98 1.04 -10.82 0.28
CA ASP A 98 1.08 -11.90 1.27
C ASP A 98 -0.16 -11.90 2.16
N HIS A 99 -0.58 -10.71 2.60
CA HIS A 99 -1.77 -10.52 3.43
C HIS A 99 -2.60 -9.35 2.95
N ILE A 100 -3.92 -9.52 2.99
CA ILE A 100 -4.88 -8.49 2.58
C ILE A 100 -5.90 -8.29 3.69
N TRP A 101 -5.84 -7.12 4.34
CA TRP A 101 -6.87 -6.67 5.28
C TRP A 101 -7.90 -5.86 4.53
N ARG A 102 -9.17 -6.29 4.59
CA ARG A 102 -10.27 -5.54 4.00
C ARG A 102 -10.82 -4.57 5.01
N PHE A 103 -10.72 -3.28 4.71
CA PHE A 103 -11.28 -2.21 5.51
C PHE A 103 -12.54 -1.68 4.85
N ASP A 104 -13.69 -2.26 5.24
CA ASP A 104 -14.98 -1.76 4.81
C ASP A 104 -15.28 -0.42 5.49
N THR A 105 -15.49 0.63 4.70
CA THR A 105 -15.86 1.97 5.17
C THR A 105 -17.38 2.22 5.15
N GLY A 106 -18.17 1.21 4.78
CA GLY A 106 -19.63 1.28 4.70
C GLY A 106 -20.30 1.76 5.99
N LEU A 107 -21.40 2.51 5.83
CA LEU A 107 -22.17 3.05 6.96
C LEU A 107 -22.61 1.95 7.93
N ARG A 108 -23.00 0.77 7.42
CA ARG A 108 -23.40 -0.38 8.26
C ARG A 108 -22.25 -0.91 9.13
N SER A 109 -21.05 -1.07 8.57
CA SER A 109 -19.89 -1.57 9.32
C SER A 109 -19.29 -0.51 10.26
N ARG A 110 -19.47 0.78 9.97
CA ARG A 110 -19.18 1.88 10.92
C ARG A 110 -20.16 1.90 12.10
N LEU A 111 -21.45 1.67 11.82
CA LEU A 111 -22.48 1.60 12.86
C LEU A 111 -22.26 0.38 13.77
N LEU A 112 -22.01 -0.81 13.21
CA LEU A 112 -21.76 -2.03 14.00
C LEU A 112 -20.54 -1.91 14.94
N ARG A 113 -19.46 -1.25 14.50
CA ARG A 113 -18.26 -1.02 15.35
C ARG A 113 -18.51 -0.08 16.52
N ARG A 114 -19.54 0.77 16.45
CA ARG A 114 -19.96 1.64 17.57
C ARG A 114 -20.76 0.89 18.63
N TRP A 115 -21.37 -0.25 18.29
CA TRP A 115 -22.20 -1.05 19.19
C TRP A 115 -21.43 -2.16 19.93
N GLN A 116 -20.18 -2.42 19.54
CA GLN A 116 -19.29 -3.39 20.19
C GLN A 116 -18.23 -2.75 21.11
N ARG A 117 -18.40 -1.47 21.47
CA ARG A 117 -17.60 -0.80 22.51
C ARG A 117 -18.40 -0.68 23.79
#